data_AF-A0A7L3YCM0-F1
#
_entry.id   AF-A0A7L3YCM0-F1
#
_cell.length_a   1.000
_cell.length_b   1.000
_cell.length_c   1.000
_cell.angle_alpha   90.00
_cell.angle_beta   90.00
_cell.angle_gamma   90.00
#
_symmetry.space_group_name_H-M   'P 1'
#
loop_
_entity.id
_entity.type
_entity.pdbx_description
1 polymer ?
#
loop_
_entity_poly.entity_id
_entity_poly.type
_entity_poly.pdbx_seq_one_letter_code
_entity_poly.pdbx_strand_id
1 'polypeptide(L)'
;QASEVERQLSLQVHSLREDFREKNSSSSQHIVRLESLQAEIKMLTDRKRELEHRLSAMMEENDLLQGTVEELQDRVLILERQSHDKDLQLHQSQLELQEVRLSYRQLQGKVEELSEERSLQNFNTTSTSLLSEIEQSMEAEELEQEREQLRLQLWEAYCQVRYLCSHLRGNDSADSAVSTDSSMDESSETSSAKDVPAGSLRAALSELKRLIQNVLDGADSTSSRRSDDDTLEEQIRRTSEDSRALRELMEGERGKLRQSLEELQRLHSQVTLLSVEMTTLKEERDRLRGAAEDKETSERLLQAIRDRDEAIAK
;
A
#
# COMPACT_ATOMS: atom_id res chain seq x y z
N GLN A 1 -150.19 -8.81 3.79
CA GLN A 1 -149.07 -8.57 2.85
C GLN A 1 -148.01 -7.64 3.43
N ALA A 2 -148.35 -6.46 3.97
CA ALA A 2 -147.36 -5.52 4.54
C ALA A 2 -146.51 -6.07 5.72
N SER A 3 -147.12 -6.74 6.71
CA SER A 3 -146.40 -7.28 7.88
C SER A 3 -145.37 -8.37 7.54
N GLU A 4 -145.63 -9.17 6.51
CA GLU A 4 -144.68 -10.20 6.05
C GLU A 4 -143.48 -9.55 5.34
N VAL A 5 -143.71 -8.48 4.58
CA VAL A 5 -142.64 -7.69 3.95
C VAL A 5 -141.78 -6.98 5.01
N GLU A 6 -142.38 -6.44 6.07
CA GLU A 6 -141.67 -5.80 7.19
C GLU A 6 -140.80 -6.80 7.98
N ARG A 7 -141.32 -8.01 8.21
CA ARG A 7 -140.56 -9.11 8.83
C ARG A 7 -139.36 -9.51 7.98
N GLN A 8 -139.55 -9.63 6.65
CA GLN A 8 -138.48 -9.95 5.71
C GLN A 8 -137.40 -8.85 5.66
N LEU A 9 -137.81 -7.58 5.62
CA LEU A 9 -136.89 -6.44 5.69
C LEU A 9 -136.10 -6.43 7.01
N SER A 10 -136.75 -6.72 8.14
CA SER A 10 -136.09 -6.77 9.45
C SER A 10 -135.04 -7.88 9.53
N LEU A 11 -135.33 -9.05 8.97
CA LEU A 11 -134.36 -10.15 8.86
C LEU A 11 -133.19 -9.78 7.94
N GLN A 12 -133.44 -9.12 6.81
CA GLN A 12 -132.38 -8.63 5.93
C GLN A 12 -131.50 -7.59 6.63
N VAL A 13 -132.07 -6.64 7.37
CA VAL A 13 -131.31 -5.66 8.15
C VAL A 13 -130.50 -6.33 9.25
N HIS A 14 -131.04 -7.35 9.92
CA HIS A 14 -130.30 -8.09 10.94
C HIS A 14 -129.11 -8.85 10.34
N SER A 15 -129.33 -9.58 9.24
CA SER A 15 -128.27 -10.28 8.50
C SER A 15 -127.19 -9.31 8.01
N LEU A 16 -127.58 -8.16 7.42
CA LEU A 16 -126.61 -7.14 6.99
C LEU A 16 -125.81 -6.55 8.17
N ARG A 17 -126.40 -6.43 9.37
CA ARG A 17 -125.70 -5.98 10.58
C ARG A 17 -124.74 -7.03 11.13
N GLU A 18 -125.06 -8.31 11.01
CA GLU A 18 -124.16 -9.41 11.37
C GLU A 18 -122.99 -9.47 10.39
N ASP A 19 -123.25 -9.43 9.08
CA ASP A 19 -122.22 -9.37 8.04
C ASP A 19 -121.29 -8.17 8.24
N PHE A 20 -121.85 -7.00 8.58
CA PHE A 20 -121.04 -5.81 8.86
C PHE A 20 -120.19 -5.98 10.12
N ARG A 21 -120.72 -6.63 11.18
CA ARG A 21 -119.97 -6.90 12.41
C ARG A 21 -118.82 -7.88 12.17
N GLU A 22 -119.03 -8.94 11.39
CA GLU A 22 -117.98 -9.89 11.03
C GLU A 22 -116.92 -9.26 10.12
N LYS A 23 -117.33 -8.43 9.16
CA LYS A 23 -116.39 -7.65 8.34
C LYS A 23 -115.59 -6.67 9.20
N ASN A 24 -116.19 -6.03 10.19
CA ASN A 24 -115.47 -5.16 11.11
C ASN A 24 -114.49 -5.94 12.00
N SER A 25 -114.88 -7.09 12.53
CA SER A 25 -114.00 -7.89 13.40
C SER A 25 -112.81 -8.47 12.62
N SER A 26 -113.05 -8.99 11.42
CA SER A 26 -111.99 -9.44 10.51
C SER A 26 -111.08 -8.29 10.09
N SER A 27 -111.63 -7.12 9.75
CA SER A 27 -110.85 -5.92 9.46
C SER A 27 -109.95 -5.52 10.62
N SER A 28 -110.47 -5.48 11.85
CA SER A 28 -109.66 -5.21 13.06
C SER A 28 -108.54 -6.24 13.26
N GLN A 29 -108.79 -7.53 13.02
CA GLN A 29 -107.74 -8.56 13.09
C GLN A 29 -106.67 -8.38 12.02
N HIS A 30 -107.06 -8.01 10.80
CA HIS A 30 -106.12 -7.70 9.73
C HIS A 30 -105.27 -6.48 10.06
N ILE A 31 -105.84 -5.45 10.68
CA ILE A 31 -105.10 -4.26 11.14
C ILE A 31 -104.02 -4.66 12.15
N VAL A 32 -104.35 -5.44 13.20
CA VAL A 32 -103.36 -5.88 14.19
C VAL A 32 -102.25 -6.73 13.57
N ARG A 33 -102.59 -7.63 12.62
CA ARG A 33 -101.59 -8.42 11.89
C ARG A 33 -100.67 -7.53 11.04
N LEU A 34 -101.23 -6.51 10.38
CA LEU A 34 -100.46 -5.54 9.61
C LEU A 34 -99.51 -4.74 10.51
N GLU A 35 -99.97 -4.28 11.67
CA GLU A 35 -99.13 -3.56 12.65
C GLU A 35 -97.97 -4.43 13.15
N SER A 36 -98.22 -5.71 13.45
CA SER A 36 -97.17 -6.66 13.85
C SER A 36 -96.13 -6.87 12.75
N LEU A 37 -96.57 -7.08 11.51
CA LEU A 37 -95.65 -7.24 10.37
C LEU A 37 -94.88 -5.95 10.08
N GLN A 38 -95.51 -4.78 10.21
CA GLN A 38 -94.83 -3.49 10.08
C GLN A 38 -93.74 -3.32 11.13
N ALA A 39 -93.99 -3.71 12.38
CA ALA A 39 -92.99 -3.67 13.45
C ALA A 39 -91.82 -4.63 13.18
N GLU A 40 -92.11 -5.86 12.71
CA GLU A 40 -91.08 -6.84 12.34
C GLU A 40 -90.22 -6.34 11.17
N ILE A 41 -90.84 -5.83 10.10
CA ILE A 41 -90.13 -5.23 8.97
C ILE A 41 -89.23 -4.09 9.44
N LYS A 42 -89.72 -3.22 10.35
CA LYS A 42 -88.90 -2.13 10.90
C LYS A 42 -87.69 -2.67 11.64
N MET A 43 -87.85 -3.64 12.54
CA MET A 43 -86.72 -4.25 13.26
C MET A 43 -85.72 -4.91 12.32
N LEU A 44 -86.18 -5.65 11.32
CA LEU A 44 -85.30 -6.28 10.33
C LEU A 44 -84.55 -5.22 9.50
N THR A 45 -85.20 -4.12 9.15
CA THR A 45 -84.57 -3.02 8.40
C THR A 45 -83.51 -2.32 9.25
N ASP A 46 -83.79 -2.06 10.53
CA ASP A 46 -82.81 -1.46 11.44
C ASP A 46 -81.62 -2.40 11.67
N ARG A 47 -81.88 -3.71 11.80
CA ARG A 47 -80.81 -4.71 11.89
C ARG A 47 -79.97 -4.79 10.62
N LYS A 48 -80.59 -4.70 9.44
CA LYS A 48 -79.89 -4.64 8.15
C LYS A 48 -78.95 -3.44 8.10
N ARG A 49 -79.44 -2.24 8.44
CA ARG A 49 -78.62 -1.01 8.47
C ARG A 49 -77.43 -1.13 9.40
N GLU A 50 -77.61 -1.68 10.59
CA GLU A 50 -76.53 -1.91 11.54
C GLU A 50 -75.46 -2.85 10.97
N LEU A 51 -75.86 -3.93 10.28
CA LEU A 51 -74.93 -4.83 9.63
C LEU A 51 -74.20 -4.17 8.45
N GLU A 52 -74.89 -3.35 7.66
CA GLU A 52 -74.28 -2.57 6.58
C GLU A 52 -73.25 -1.58 7.12
N HIS A 53 -73.54 -0.89 8.23
CA HIS A 53 -72.58 0.01 8.89
C HIS A 53 -71.36 -0.74 9.42
N ARG A 54 -71.53 -1.90 10.06
CA ARG A 54 -70.41 -2.73 10.51
C ARG A 54 -69.57 -3.24 9.35
N LEU A 55 -70.21 -3.66 8.26
CA LEU A 55 -69.48 -4.09 7.07
C LEU A 55 -68.65 -2.95 6.48
N SER A 56 -69.22 -1.73 6.37
CA SER A 56 -68.48 -0.55 5.91
C SER A 56 -67.27 -0.25 6.81
N ALA A 57 -67.43 -0.25 8.13
CA ALA A 57 -66.34 0.00 9.05
C ALA A 57 -65.22 -1.06 8.95
N MET A 58 -65.60 -2.34 8.80
CA MET A 58 -64.62 -3.43 8.60
C MET A 58 -63.90 -3.32 7.25
N MET A 59 -64.58 -2.83 6.21
CA MET A 59 -63.95 -2.57 4.91
C MET A 59 -62.94 -1.42 5.02
N GLU A 60 -63.30 -0.32 5.67
CA GLU A 60 -62.38 0.81 5.92
C GLU A 60 -61.15 0.38 6.73
N GLU A 61 -61.33 -0.46 7.76
CA GLU A 61 -60.20 -1.03 8.51
C GLU A 61 -59.34 -1.95 7.63
N ASN A 62 -59.96 -2.75 6.76
CA ASN A 62 -59.24 -3.62 5.83
C ASN A 62 -58.38 -2.81 4.84
N ASP A 63 -58.94 -1.72 4.29
CA ASP A 63 -58.24 -0.82 3.37
C ASP A 63 -57.05 -0.14 4.07
N LEU A 64 -57.23 0.30 5.31
CA LEU A 64 -56.14 0.85 6.12
C LEU A 64 -55.04 -0.19 6.39
N LEU A 65 -55.42 -1.41 6.77
CA LEU A 65 -54.48 -2.50 6.99
C LEU A 65 -53.74 -2.86 5.71
N GLN A 66 -54.43 -2.90 4.57
CA GLN A 66 -53.79 -3.12 3.27
C GLN A 66 -52.74 -2.06 2.97
N GLY A 67 -53.05 -0.77 3.20
CA GLY A 67 -52.06 0.31 3.07
C GLY A 67 -50.84 0.10 3.96
N THR A 68 -51.03 -0.30 5.23
CA THR A 68 -49.88 -0.60 6.12
C THR A 68 -49.06 -1.80 5.65
N VAL A 69 -49.70 -2.80 5.04
CA VAL A 69 -49.00 -3.96 4.48
C VAL A 69 -48.15 -3.55 3.27
N GLU A 70 -48.68 -2.70 2.39
CA GLU A 70 -47.96 -2.16 1.24
C GLU A 70 -46.73 -1.34 1.70
N GLU A 71 -46.90 -0.45 2.68
CA GLU A 71 -45.78 0.32 3.25
C GLU A 71 -44.69 -0.58 3.88
N LEU A 72 -45.11 -1.66 4.57
CA LEU A 72 -44.18 -2.62 5.14
C LEU A 72 -43.46 -3.43 4.07
N GLN A 73 -44.13 -3.79 2.97
CA GLN A 73 -43.53 -4.47 1.84
C GLN A 73 -42.45 -3.60 1.17
N ASP A 74 -42.74 -2.32 0.93
CA ASP A 74 -41.77 -1.36 0.40
C ASP A 74 -40.54 -1.24 1.32
N ARG A 75 -40.78 -1.18 2.64
CA ARG A 75 -39.70 -1.13 3.63
C ARG A 75 -38.85 -2.40 3.63
N VAL A 76 -39.46 -3.58 3.47
CA VAL A 76 -38.74 -4.85 3.35
C VAL A 76 -37.85 -4.85 2.11
N LEU A 77 -38.38 -4.45 0.94
CA LEU A 77 -37.60 -4.35 -0.30
C LEU A 77 -36.37 -3.46 -0.16
N ILE A 78 -36.51 -2.30 0.51
CA ILE A 78 -35.38 -1.39 0.77
C ILE A 78 -34.34 -2.07 1.68
N LEU A 79 -34.78 -2.75 2.74
CA LEU A 79 -33.88 -3.43 3.66
C LEU A 79 -33.15 -4.61 3.00
N GLU A 80 -33.82 -5.37 2.14
CA GLU A 80 -33.22 -6.45 1.36
C GLU A 80 -32.13 -5.92 0.43
N ARG A 81 -32.41 -4.83 -0.29
CA ARG A 81 -31.41 -4.15 -1.13
C ARG A 81 -30.21 -3.69 -0.31
N GLN A 82 -30.44 -3.05 0.84
CA GLN A 82 -29.35 -2.62 1.73
C GLN A 82 -28.54 -3.78 2.29
N SER A 83 -29.17 -4.91 2.60
CA SER A 83 -28.48 -6.13 3.04
C SER A 83 -27.58 -6.65 1.93
N HIS A 84 -28.12 -6.74 0.70
CA HIS A 84 -27.35 -7.19 -0.46
C HIS A 84 -26.15 -6.28 -0.74
N ASP A 85 -26.32 -4.96 -0.68
CA ASP A 85 -25.24 -4.01 -0.88
C ASP A 85 -24.14 -4.16 0.20
N LYS A 86 -24.53 -4.39 1.46
CA LYS A 86 -23.57 -4.66 2.55
C LYS A 86 -22.84 -5.99 2.35
N ASP A 87 -23.52 -7.02 1.88
CA ASP A 87 -22.89 -8.32 1.58
C ASP A 87 -21.85 -8.19 0.46
N LEU A 88 -22.17 -7.40 -0.59
CA LEU A 88 -21.21 -7.08 -1.65
C LEU A 88 -19.99 -6.30 -1.13
N GLN A 89 -20.20 -5.31 -0.26
CA GLN A 89 -19.10 -4.56 0.38
C GLN A 89 -18.22 -5.46 1.26
N LEU A 90 -18.84 -6.34 2.06
CA LEU A 90 -18.12 -7.31 2.88
C LEU A 90 -17.28 -8.25 2.02
N HIS A 91 -17.83 -8.73 0.90
CA HIS A 91 -17.09 -9.60 -0.01
C HIS A 91 -15.90 -8.87 -0.65
N GLN A 92 -16.08 -7.62 -1.07
CA GLN A 92 -14.98 -6.79 -1.59
C GLN A 92 -13.89 -6.59 -0.55
N SER A 93 -14.26 -6.21 0.68
CA SER A 93 -13.30 -6.03 1.78
C SER A 93 -12.54 -7.32 2.12
N GLN A 94 -13.19 -8.48 2.01
CA GLN A 94 -12.53 -9.79 2.21
C GLN A 94 -11.47 -10.05 1.13
N LEU A 95 -11.75 -9.73 -0.13
CA LEU A 95 -10.80 -9.87 -1.23
C LEU A 95 -9.59 -8.93 -1.05
N GLU A 96 -9.84 -7.66 -0.76
CA GLU A 96 -8.78 -6.68 -0.46
C GLU A 96 -7.90 -7.13 0.71
N LEU A 97 -8.52 -7.62 1.78
CA LEU A 97 -7.78 -8.16 2.93
C LEU A 97 -6.92 -9.37 2.55
N GLN A 98 -7.41 -10.24 1.68
CA GLN A 98 -6.64 -11.37 1.17
C GLN A 98 -5.44 -10.90 0.35
N GLU A 99 -5.62 -9.92 -0.54
CA GLU A 99 -4.54 -9.33 -1.33
C GLU A 99 -3.47 -8.69 -0.44
N VAL A 100 -3.87 -7.89 0.55
CA VAL A 100 -2.95 -7.28 1.52
C VAL A 100 -2.22 -8.34 2.34
N ARG A 101 -2.89 -9.43 2.74
CA ARG A 101 -2.22 -10.53 3.45
C ARG A 101 -1.19 -11.23 2.57
N LEU A 102 -1.46 -11.40 1.28
CA LEU A 102 -0.50 -11.98 0.34
C LEU A 102 0.69 -11.04 0.12
N SER A 103 0.44 -9.73 -0.08
CA SER A 103 1.51 -8.74 -0.25
C SER A 103 2.38 -8.63 1.00
N TYR A 104 1.78 -8.66 2.20
CA TYR A 104 2.50 -8.66 3.46
C TYR A 104 3.43 -9.88 3.58
N ARG A 105 2.95 -11.08 3.26
CA ARG A 105 3.80 -12.29 3.26
C ARG A 105 4.96 -12.19 2.27
N GLN A 106 4.70 -11.65 1.08
CA GLN A 106 5.75 -11.44 0.08
C GLN A 106 6.80 -10.44 0.57
N LEU A 107 6.36 -9.32 1.14
CA LEU A 107 7.27 -8.31 1.69
C LEU A 107 8.05 -8.85 2.90
N GLN A 108 7.40 -9.63 3.75
CA GLN A 108 8.06 -10.32 4.86
C GLN A 108 9.17 -11.25 4.36
N GLY A 109 8.91 -12.06 3.32
CA GLY A 109 9.94 -12.89 2.68
C GLY A 109 11.12 -12.07 2.17
N LYS A 110 10.87 -10.93 1.51
CA LYS A 110 11.95 -10.03 1.07
C LYS A 110 12.76 -9.43 2.22
N VAL A 111 12.11 -9.13 3.35
CA VAL A 111 12.81 -8.63 4.55
C VAL A 111 13.70 -9.73 5.14
N GLU A 112 13.22 -10.98 5.17
CA GLU A 112 14.00 -12.14 5.59
C GLU A 112 15.20 -12.34 4.66
N GLU A 113 15.03 -12.32 3.33
CA GLU A 113 16.12 -12.38 2.33
C GLU A 113 17.17 -11.29 2.55
N LEU A 114 16.75 -10.02 2.66
CA LEU A 114 17.67 -8.90 2.91
C LEU A 114 18.38 -9.02 4.26
N SER A 115 17.74 -9.59 5.28
CA SER A 115 18.35 -9.84 6.58
C SER A 115 19.43 -10.93 6.50
N GLU A 116 19.21 -11.97 5.70
CA GLU A 116 20.18 -13.03 5.44
C GLU A 116 21.37 -12.49 4.65
N GLU A 117 21.13 -11.72 3.58
CA GLU A 117 22.19 -11.06 2.81
C GLU A 117 23.07 -10.17 3.69
N ARG A 118 22.44 -9.36 4.56
CA ARG A 118 23.17 -8.52 5.53
C ARG A 118 23.95 -9.35 6.54
N SER A 119 23.41 -10.48 6.99
CA SER A 119 24.11 -11.39 7.90
C SER A 119 25.36 -12.00 7.25
N LEU A 120 25.24 -12.46 6.01
CA LEU A 120 26.36 -12.98 5.21
C LEU A 120 27.43 -11.90 4.96
N GLN A 121 27.00 -10.68 4.64
CA GLN A 121 27.90 -9.54 4.45
C GLN A 121 28.65 -9.20 5.75
N ASN A 122 27.95 -9.19 6.89
CA ASN A 122 28.58 -9.00 8.20
C ASN A 122 29.60 -10.11 8.50
N PHE A 123 29.25 -11.38 8.22
CA PHE A 123 30.16 -12.51 8.42
C PHE A 123 31.45 -12.33 7.60
N ASN A 124 31.35 -11.90 6.34
CA ASN A 124 32.49 -11.61 5.48
C ASN A 124 33.33 -10.42 5.97
N THR A 125 32.72 -9.40 6.60
CA THR A 125 33.49 -8.28 7.18
C THR A 125 34.22 -8.64 8.47
N THR A 126 33.68 -9.55 9.28
CA THR A 126 34.36 -10.06 10.49
C THR A 126 35.33 -11.20 10.20
N SER A 127 35.28 -11.77 9.00
CA SER A 127 36.26 -12.73 8.49
C SER A 127 37.20 -12.05 7.50
N THR A 128 37.87 -10.97 7.94
CA THR A 128 39.24 -10.74 7.48
C THR A 128 40.01 -12.02 7.80
N SER A 129 40.15 -12.89 6.79
CA SER A 129 40.72 -14.21 6.92
C SER A 129 42.07 -14.12 7.64
N LEU A 130 42.39 -15.10 8.49
CA LEU A 130 43.74 -15.27 9.05
C LEU A 130 44.82 -15.15 7.96
N LEU A 131 44.53 -15.55 6.72
CA LEU A 131 45.42 -15.37 5.58
C LEU A 131 45.67 -13.89 5.26
N SER A 132 44.64 -13.04 5.29
CA SER A 132 44.79 -11.60 5.08
C SER A 132 45.53 -10.93 6.24
N GLU A 133 45.32 -11.38 7.47
CA GLU A 133 46.10 -10.90 8.63
C GLU A 133 47.56 -11.38 8.58
N ILE A 134 47.82 -12.62 8.16
CA ILE A 134 49.17 -13.16 7.96
C ILE A 134 49.87 -12.44 6.80
N GLU A 135 49.19 -12.20 5.68
CA GLU A 135 49.72 -11.44 4.54
C GLU A 135 50.10 -10.02 4.97
N GLN A 136 49.22 -9.31 5.70
CA GLN A 136 49.51 -7.98 6.23
C GLN A 136 50.65 -8.00 7.26
N SER A 137 50.75 -9.04 8.09
CA SER A 137 51.82 -9.18 9.08
C SER A 137 53.16 -9.52 8.42
N MET A 138 53.17 -10.38 7.39
CA MET A 138 54.37 -10.73 6.63
C MET A 138 54.87 -9.51 5.85
N GLU A 139 53.97 -8.77 5.20
CA GLU A 139 54.32 -7.53 4.50
C GLU A 139 54.90 -6.48 5.48
N ALA A 140 54.33 -6.38 6.69
CA ALA A 140 54.88 -5.51 7.74
C ALA A 140 56.27 -5.95 8.23
N GLU A 141 56.51 -7.26 8.37
CA GLU A 141 57.81 -7.81 8.78
C GLU A 141 58.87 -7.63 7.68
N GLU A 142 58.52 -7.84 6.41
CA GLU A 142 59.39 -7.56 5.26
C GLU A 142 59.80 -6.09 5.22
N LEU A 143 58.86 -5.17 5.38
CA LEU A 143 59.15 -3.73 5.45
C LEU A 143 60.05 -3.37 6.65
N GLU A 144 59.88 -4.04 7.79
CA GLU A 144 60.74 -3.83 8.95
C GLU A 144 62.16 -4.36 8.73
N GLN A 145 62.30 -5.50 8.05
CA GLN A 145 63.60 -6.04 7.63
C GLN A 145 64.29 -5.12 6.61
N GLU A 146 63.56 -4.62 5.60
CA GLU A 146 64.06 -3.64 4.64
C GLU A 146 64.52 -2.35 5.33
N ARG A 147 63.73 -1.85 6.30
CA ARG A 147 64.08 -0.67 7.10
C ARG A 147 65.36 -0.89 7.91
N GLU A 148 65.52 -2.05 8.54
CA GLU A 148 66.72 -2.37 9.32
C GLU A 148 67.95 -2.55 8.40
N GLN A 149 67.77 -3.17 7.24
CA GLN A 149 68.82 -3.29 6.23
C GLN A 149 69.25 -1.92 5.69
N LEU A 150 68.30 -1.03 5.39
CA LEU A 150 68.58 0.37 5.03
C LEU A 150 69.30 1.10 6.16
N ARG A 151 68.95 0.84 7.42
CA ARG A 151 69.64 1.44 8.59
C ARG A 151 71.10 1.01 8.68
N LEU A 152 71.39 -0.28 8.45
CA LEU A 152 72.76 -0.80 8.41
C LEU A 152 73.56 -0.18 7.26
N GLN A 153 73.00 -0.14 6.04
CA GLN A 153 73.65 0.50 4.90
C GLN A 153 73.91 1.99 5.13
N LEU A 154 72.97 2.69 5.77
CA LEU A 154 73.11 4.11 6.12
C LEU A 154 74.26 4.32 7.13
N TRP A 155 74.40 3.41 8.09
CA TRP A 155 75.50 3.43 9.05
C TRP A 155 76.85 3.14 8.38
N GLU A 156 76.93 2.15 7.50
CA GLU A 156 78.13 1.87 6.72
C GLU A 156 78.54 3.07 5.86
N ALA A 157 77.57 3.69 5.16
CA ALA A 157 77.79 4.90 4.39
C ALA A 157 78.28 6.06 5.27
N TYR A 158 77.70 6.22 6.47
CA TYR A 158 78.14 7.23 7.43
C TYR A 158 79.60 7.01 7.86
N CYS A 159 79.96 5.79 8.24
CA CYS A 159 81.33 5.43 8.60
C CYS A 159 82.31 5.66 7.44
N GLN A 160 81.94 5.28 6.22
CA GLN A 160 82.74 5.52 5.01
C GLN A 160 82.92 7.02 4.73
N VAL A 161 81.86 7.82 4.84
CA VAL A 161 81.92 9.29 4.66
C VAL A 161 82.83 9.92 5.70
N ARG A 162 82.73 9.51 6.97
CA ARG A 162 83.63 9.99 8.04
C ARG A 162 85.08 9.63 7.75
N TYR A 163 85.34 8.40 7.30
CA TYR A 163 86.67 7.96 6.90
C TYR A 163 87.24 8.81 5.76
N LEU A 164 86.44 9.07 4.71
CA LEU A 164 86.82 9.92 3.58
C LEU A 164 87.08 11.37 4.00
N CYS A 165 86.24 11.95 4.88
CA CYS A 165 86.48 13.28 5.44
C CYS A 165 87.83 13.36 6.17
N SER A 166 88.16 12.35 6.98
CA SER A 166 89.45 12.26 7.68
C SER A 166 90.63 12.13 6.71
N HIS A 167 90.47 11.34 5.65
CA HIS A 167 91.50 11.15 4.63
C HIS A 167 91.77 12.41 3.80
N LEU A 168 90.71 13.11 3.37
CA LEU A 168 90.82 14.38 2.65
C LEU A 168 91.42 15.50 3.52
N ARG A 169 91.09 15.53 4.82
CA ARG A 169 91.69 16.47 5.79
C ARG A 169 93.19 16.20 6.01
N GLY A 170 93.63 14.95 5.95
CA GLY A 170 95.03 14.55 6.10
C GLY A 170 95.92 14.87 4.88
N ASN A 171 95.34 15.16 3.72
CA ASN A 171 96.09 15.58 2.53
C ASN A 171 96.40 17.09 2.47
N ASP A 172 95.83 17.90 3.38
CA ASP A 172 96.13 19.33 3.53
C ASP A 172 97.14 19.64 4.67
N SER A 173 97.68 18.62 5.36
CA SER A 173 98.71 18.81 6.40
C SER A 173 100.13 18.62 5.87
N ALA A 174 100.51 19.44 4.89
CA ALA A 174 101.90 19.84 4.72
C ALA A 174 101.98 21.31 5.13
N ASP A 175 102.65 21.54 6.26
CA ASP A 175 103.20 22.84 6.68
C ASP A 175 102.22 23.88 7.26
N SER A 176 102.00 23.83 8.59
CA SER A 176 101.90 25.05 9.42
C SER A 176 101.90 24.69 10.90
N ALA A 177 103.07 24.79 11.52
CA ALA A 177 103.23 24.83 12.97
C ALA A 177 102.91 26.25 13.49
N VAL A 178 101.89 26.39 14.35
CA VAL A 178 101.84 27.30 15.52
C VAL A 178 100.48 27.19 16.20
N SER A 179 100.52 27.20 17.53
CA SER A 179 99.46 26.97 18.51
C SER A 179 98.26 27.92 18.44
N THR A 180 97.08 27.44 18.85
CA THR A 180 96.44 27.82 20.14
C THR A 180 95.13 27.07 20.38
N ASP A 181 94.99 26.61 21.62
CA ASP A 181 93.77 26.49 22.42
C ASP A 181 92.42 26.66 21.71
N SER A 182 91.69 25.54 21.59
CA SER A 182 90.23 25.52 21.53
C SER A 182 89.75 24.16 22.03
N SER A 183 89.48 24.12 23.33
CA SER A 183 88.58 23.16 23.96
C SER A 183 87.19 23.25 23.31
N MET A 184 86.66 22.12 22.85
CA MET A 184 85.26 21.70 23.05
C MET A 184 85.07 20.36 22.33
N ASP A 185 85.01 19.33 23.17
CA ASP A 185 84.15 18.15 23.10
C ASP A 185 83.37 17.89 21.79
N GLU A 186 83.59 16.71 21.22
CA GLU A 186 82.55 15.72 20.86
C GLU A 186 83.25 14.56 20.15
N SER A 187 84.00 13.78 20.93
CA SER A 187 84.29 12.38 20.56
C SER A 187 83.04 11.57 20.87
N SER A 188 81.98 11.68 20.07
CA SER A 188 80.87 10.73 20.14
C SER A 188 81.23 9.50 19.30
N GLU A 189 81.74 8.50 20.00
CA GLU A 189 81.77 7.11 19.56
C GLU A 189 80.35 6.63 19.23
N THR A 190 79.90 6.79 17.98
CA THR A 190 78.72 6.07 17.49
C THR A 190 79.15 4.65 17.07
N SER A 191 79.32 3.76 18.05
CA SER A 191 79.81 2.38 17.84
C SER A 191 78.73 1.41 17.31
N SER A 192 77.53 1.90 16.98
CA SER A 192 76.38 1.08 16.59
C SER A 192 75.43 1.80 15.63
N ALA A 193 74.83 1.06 14.70
CA ALA A 193 73.78 1.55 13.78
C ALA A 193 72.52 2.05 14.51
N LYS A 194 72.33 1.66 15.78
CA LYS A 194 71.22 2.14 16.61
C LYS A 194 71.42 3.56 17.14
N ASP A 195 72.67 4.02 17.21
CA ASP A 195 73.06 5.25 17.92
C ASP A 195 73.42 6.40 16.98
N VAL A 196 73.06 6.34 15.69
CA VAL A 196 73.27 7.46 14.75
C VAL A 196 72.15 8.48 14.94
N PRO A 197 72.42 9.68 15.46
CA PRO A 197 71.41 10.72 15.58
C PRO A 197 70.88 11.13 14.20
N ALA A 198 69.59 11.47 14.13
CA ALA A 198 68.98 11.98 12.92
C ALA A 198 69.74 13.23 12.43
N GLY A 199 70.24 13.19 11.19
CA GLY A 199 70.99 14.28 10.58
C GLY A 199 72.52 14.15 10.64
N SER A 200 73.09 13.17 11.35
CA SER A 200 74.56 12.99 11.42
C SER A 200 75.17 12.62 10.07
N LEU A 201 74.53 11.76 9.28
CA LEU A 201 74.95 11.51 7.89
C LEU A 201 74.84 12.76 7.03
N ARG A 202 73.80 13.58 7.21
CA ARG A 202 73.65 14.84 6.48
C ARG A 202 74.75 15.83 6.82
N ALA A 203 75.14 15.91 8.10
CA ALA A 203 76.25 16.74 8.55
C ALA A 203 77.59 16.23 7.98
N ALA A 204 77.86 14.92 8.08
CA ALA A 204 79.07 14.30 7.52
C ALA A 204 79.15 14.43 6.00
N LEU A 205 78.03 14.26 5.29
CA LEU A 205 77.94 14.50 3.84
C LEU A 205 78.06 15.98 3.48
N SER A 206 77.62 16.91 4.33
CA SER A 206 77.82 18.35 4.10
C SER A 206 79.28 18.74 4.30
N GLU A 207 79.96 18.13 5.27
CA GLU A 207 81.40 18.25 5.47
C GLU A 207 82.17 17.63 4.31
N LEU A 208 81.82 16.41 3.91
CA LEU A 208 82.38 15.74 2.75
C LEU A 208 82.13 16.56 1.49
N LYS A 209 80.91 17.10 1.30
CA LYS A 209 80.58 17.99 0.18
C LYS A 209 81.39 19.26 0.24
N ARG A 210 81.69 19.84 1.40
CA ARG A 210 82.59 21.01 1.48
C ARG A 210 84.01 20.62 1.07
N LEU A 211 84.53 19.50 1.57
CA LEU A 211 85.86 18.98 1.23
C LEU A 211 85.96 18.56 -0.25
N ILE A 212 84.91 17.93 -0.78
CA ILE A 212 84.78 17.52 -2.16
C ILE A 212 84.49 18.72 -3.05
N GLN A 213 83.67 19.70 -2.68
CA GLN A 213 83.45 20.94 -3.45
C GLN A 213 84.74 21.77 -3.53
N ASN A 214 85.58 21.72 -2.50
CA ASN A 214 86.95 22.24 -2.62
C ASN A 214 87.79 21.45 -3.65
N VAL A 215 87.48 20.17 -3.90
CA VAL A 215 88.12 19.30 -4.90
C VAL A 215 87.39 19.32 -6.28
N LEU A 216 86.09 19.63 -6.32
CA LEU A 216 85.14 19.54 -7.44
C LEU A 216 84.64 20.90 -7.93
N ASP A 217 84.99 22.02 -7.30
CA ASP A 217 85.23 23.27 -8.07
C ASP A 217 86.28 23.03 -9.18
N GLY A 218 86.92 21.83 -9.20
CA GLY A 218 87.64 21.25 -10.33
C GLY A 218 86.94 20.17 -11.18
N ALA A 219 85.72 19.69 -10.90
CA ALA A 219 85.04 18.72 -11.79
C ALA A 219 83.51 18.65 -11.59
N ASP A 220 82.82 19.09 -12.63
CA ASP A 220 81.38 19.11 -12.80
C ASP A 220 80.71 17.73 -13.01
N SER A 221 79.44 17.67 -12.60
CA SER A 221 78.30 17.10 -13.35
C SER A 221 77.89 15.60 -13.28
N THR A 222 76.62 15.45 -12.84
CA THR A 222 75.55 14.53 -13.34
C THR A 222 75.70 13.02 -13.04
N SER A 223 74.67 12.19 -12.85
CA SER A 223 73.44 12.05 -13.63
C SER A 223 72.50 10.99 -13.01
N SER A 224 71.23 11.05 -13.45
CA SER A 224 70.40 9.90 -13.84
C SER A 224 69.43 9.28 -12.81
N ARG A 225 68.15 9.67 -12.90
CA ARG A 225 66.98 8.90 -12.44
C ARG A 225 65.94 8.88 -13.57
N ARG A 226 65.68 7.71 -14.15
CA ARG A 226 64.72 7.49 -15.25
C ARG A 226 63.95 6.15 -15.18
N SER A 227 64.05 5.36 -14.10
CA SER A 227 63.43 4.01 -14.07
C SER A 227 62.05 3.90 -13.41
N ASP A 228 61.62 4.90 -12.64
CA ASP A 228 60.45 4.76 -11.75
C ASP A 228 59.13 5.24 -12.39
N ASP A 229 59.19 5.75 -13.62
CA ASP A 229 58.05 6.37 -14.33
C ASP A 229 57.17 5.31 -15.01
N ASP A 230 57.78 4.27 -15.59
CA ASP A 230 57.08 3.28 -16.43
C ASP A 230 56.16 2.33 -15.63
N THR A 231 56.43 2.10 -14.33
CA THR A 231 55.64 1.18 -13.50
C THR A 231 54.36 1.81 -12.96
N LEU A 232 54.37 3.13 -12.74
CA LEU A 232 53.22 3.90 -12.27
C LEU A 232 52.18 4.09 -13.39
N GLU A 233 52.64 4.24 -14.64
CA GLU A 233 51.74 4.36 -15.80
C GLU A 233 50.87 3.10 -16.00
N GLU A 234 51.43 1.91 -15.81
CA GLU A 234 50.71 0.63 -15.98
C GLU A 234 49.64 0.41 -14.88
N GLN A 235 49.90 0.85 -13.64
CA GLN A 235 48.93 0.78 -12.54
C GLN A 235 47.75 1.75 -12.72
N ILE A 236 48.03 2.96 -13.22
CA ILE A 236 46.99 3.95 -13.55
C ILE A 236 46.10 3.42 -14.68
N ARG A 237 46.69 2.74 -15.66
CA ARG A 237 45.93 2.14 -16.77
C ARG A 237 44.93 1.10 -16.28
N ARG A 238 45.34 0.15 -15.42
CA ARG A 238 44.44 -0.91 -14.90
C ARG A 238 43.29 -0.37 -14.06
N THR A 239 43.56 0.54 -13.13
CA THR A 239 42.52 1.16 -12.29
C THR A 239 41.53 2.00 -13.11
N SER A 240 41.98 2.60 -14.22
CA SER A 240 41.11 3.31 -15.16
C SER A 240 40.17 2.38 -15.93
N GLU A 241 40.64 1.19 -16.29
CA GLU A 241 39.88 0.15 -16.99
C GLU A 241 38.78 -0.43 -16.08
N ASP A 242 39.11 -0.74 -14.82
CA ASP A 242 38.14 -1.23 -13.83
C ASP A 242 37.05 -0.18 -13.52
N SER A 243 37.45 1.08 -13.41
CA SER A 243 36.51 2.20 -13.23
C SER A 243 35.59 2.40 -14.43
N ARG A 244 36.03 2.05 -15.64
CA ARG A 244 35.19 2.08 -16.85
C ARG A 244 34.20 0.91 -16.84
N ALA A 245 34.63 -0.30 -16.51
CA ALA A 245 33.75 -1.48 -16.42
C ALA A 245 32.62 -1.30 -15.38
N LEU A 246 32.94 -0.73 -14.22
CA LEU A 246 31.94 -0.46 -13.17
C LEU A 246 30.87 0.54 -13.63
N ARG A 247 31.25 1.56 -14.41
CA ARG A 247 30.32 2.55 -14.97
C ARG A 247 29.37 1.91 -15.99
N GLU A 248 29.89 1.07 -16.87
CA GLU A 248 29.07 0.36 -17.87
C GLU A 248 28.04 -0.55 -17.21
N LEU A 249 28.39 -1.25 -16.13
CA LEU A 249 27.45 -2.04 -15.34
C LEU A 249 26.34 -1.20 -14.71
N MET A 250 26.70 -0.11 -14.04
CA MET A 250 25.75 0.82 -13.42
C MET A 250 24.80 1.44 -14.46
N GLU A 251 25.31 1.81 -15.64
CA GLU A 251 24.48 2.30 -16.74
C GLU A 251 23.53 1.22 -17.27
N GLY A 252 23.99 -0.03 -17.36
CA GLY A 252 23.17 -1.19 -17.73
C GLY A 252 22.03 -1.45 -16.74
N GLU A 253 22.30 -1.41 -15.43
CA GLU A 253 21.28 -1.54 -14.39
C GLU A 253 20.26 -0.40 -14.41
N ARG A 254 20.73 0.85 -14.60
CA ARG A 254 19.84 2.01 -14.77
C ARG A 254 18.96 1.90 -16.01
N GLY A 255 19.48 1.31 -17.10
CA GLY A 255 18.72 1.03 -18.31
C GLY A 255 17.60 0.03 -18.06
N LYS A 256 17.90 -1.09 -17.38
CA LYS A 256 16.90 -2.09 -16.99
C LYS A 256 15.83 -1.50 -16.06
N LEU A 257 16.22 -0.66 -15.11
CA LEU A 257 15.28 0.01 -14.21
C LEU A 257 14.34 0.97 -14.96
N ARG A 258 14.84 1.70 -15.95
CA ARG A 258 14.01 2.54 -16.83
C ARG A 258 13.00 1.72 -17.61
N GLN A 259 13.42 0.61 -18.22
CA GLN A 259 12.52 -0.28 -18.96
C GLN A 259 11.42 -0.85 -18.05
N SER A 260 11.77 -1.28 -16.84
CA SER A 260 10.79 -1.77 -15.86
C SER A 260 9.79 -0.69 -15.46
N LEU A 261 10.24 0.57 -15.28
CA LEU A 261 9.36 1.70 -14.98
C LEU A 261 8.38 1.98 -16.14
N GLU A 262 8.86 1.95 -17.38
CA GLU A 262 8.03 2.16 -18.57
C GLU A 262 6.98 1.05 -18.73
N GLU A 263 7.36 -0.22 -18.48
CA GLU A 263 6.42 -1.34 -18.45
C GLU A 263 5.35 -1.19 -17.36
N LEU A 264 5.76 -0.77 -16.16
CA LEU A 264 4.85 -0.49 -15.05
C LEU A 264 3.85 0.62 -15.41
N GLN A 265 4.31 1.71 -16.02
CA GLN A 265 3.45 2.80 -16.48
C GLN A 265 2.47 2.34 -17.58
N ARG A 266 2.93 1.50 -18.50
CA ARG A 266 2.09 0.92 -19.55
C ARG A 266 1.00 0.01 -18.97
N LEU A 267 1.37 -0.88 -18.05
CA LEU A 267 0.42 -1.76 -17.37
C LEU A 267 -0.58 -0.97 -16.53
N HIS A 268 -0.11 0.06 -15.81
CA HIS A 268 -0.97 0.96 -15.05
C HIS A 268 -2.01 1.62 -15.95
N SER A 269 -1.59 2.19 -17.08
CA SER A 269 -2.49 2.81 -18.06
C SER A 269 -3.53 1.83 -18.60
N GLN A 270 -3.13 0.58 -18.85
CA GLN A 270 -4.04 -0.47 -19.31
C GLN A 270 -5.08 -0.84 -18.25
N VAL A 271 -4.67 -0.95 -16.97
CA VAL A 271 -5.60 -1.21 -15.85
C VAL A 271 -6.57 -0.05 -15.67
N THR A 272 -6.12 1.19 -15.82
CA THR A 272 -6.99 2.37 -15.75
C THR A 272 -8.06 2.34 -16.84
N LEU A 273 -7.67 2.04 -18.09
CA LEU A 273 -8.62 1.91 -19.21
C LEU A 273 -9.65 0.82 -18.97
N LEU A 274 -9.20 -0.38 -18.57
CA LEU A 274 -10.10 -1.50 -18.27
C LEU A 274 -11.04 -1.19 -17.10
N SER A 275 -10.57 -0.45 -16.10
CA SER A 275 -11.39 -0.03 -14.98
C SER A 275 -12.50 0.93 -15.43
N VAL A 276 -12.19 1.88 -16.31
CA VAL A 276 -13.20 2.78 -16.90
C VAL A 276 -14.20 1.99 -17.74
N GLU A 277 -13.75 1.09 -18.62
CA GLU A 277 -14.64 0.23 -19.41
C GLU A 277 -15.57 -0.60 -18.51
N MET A 278 -15.03 -1.21 -17.46
CA MET A 278 -15.81 -1.97 -16.47
C MET A 278 -16.86 -1.10 -15.76
N THR A 279 -16.54 0.16 -15.44
CA THR A 279 -17.54 1.09 -14.88
C THR A 279 -18.63 1.43 -15.89
N THR A 280 -18.29 1.70 -17.15
CA THR A 280 -19.29 2.01 -18.18
C THR A 280 -20.22 0.82 -18.46
N LEU A 281 -19.70 -0.40 -18.53
CA LEU A 281 -20.50 -1.61 -18.72
C LEU A 281 -21.41 -1.89 -17.52
N LYS A 282 -20.96 -1.57 -16.30
CA LYS A 282 -21.82 -1.65 -15.10
C LYS A 282 -22.99 -0.68 -15.22
N GLU A 283 -22.73 0.58 -15.57
CA GLU A 283 -23.78 1.59 -15.76
C GLU A 283 -24.78 1.21 -16.86
N GLU A 284 -24.32 0.67 -17.98
CA GLU A 284 -25.22 0.19 -19.05
C GLU A 284 -26.10 -0.97 -18.59
N ARG A 285 -25.52 -1.95 -17.88
CA ARG A 285 -26.27 -3.08 -17.32
C ARG A 285 -27.31 -2.61 -16.30
N ASP A 286 -26.98 -1.66 -15.45
CA ASP A 286 -27.91 -1.10 -14.47
C ASP A 286 -29.04 -0.31 -15.16
N ARG A 287 -28.73 0.45 -16.22
CA ARG A 287 -29.75 1.11 -17.06
C ARG A 287 -30.71 0.11 -17.71
N LEU A 288 -30.18 -0.95 -18.30
CA LEU A 288 -31.00 -1.99 -18.95
C LEU A 288 -31.89 -2.72 -17.94
N ARG A 289 -31.37 -2.99 -16.74
CA ARG A 289 -32.14 -3.58 -15.66
C ARG A 289 -33.30 -2.68 -15.24
N GLY A 290 -33.05 -1.39 -15.02
CA GLY A 290 -34.11 -0.44 -14.70
C GLY A 290 -35.19 -0.36 -15.80
N ALA A 291 -34.79 -0.31 -17.07
CA ALA A 291 -35.74 -0.31 -18.19
C ALA A 291 -36.57 -1.61 -18.30
N ALA A 292 -36.03 -2.75 -17.86
CA ALA A 292 -36.78 -4.01 -17.80
C ALA A 292 -37.81 -4.02 -16.67
N GLU A 293 -37.43 -3.52 -15.49
CA GLU A 293 -38.32 -3.37 -14.33
C GLU A 293 -39.47 -2.38 -14.64
N ASP A 294 -39.18 -1.28 -15.34
CA ASP A 294 -40.20 -0.32 -15.80
C ASP A 294 -41.19 -0.94 -16.82
N LYS A 295 -40.69 -1.80 -17.71
CA LYS A 295 -41.57 -2.54 -18.63
C LYS A 295 -42.48 -3.51 -17.89
N GLU A 296 -41.93 -4.27 -16.95
CA GLU A 296 -42.71 -5.24 -16.18
C GLU A 296 -43.79 -4.56 -15.33
N THR A 297 -43.48 -3.45 -14.69
CA THR A 297 -44.45 -2.65 -13.94
C THR A 297 -45.54 -2.08 -14.86
N SER A 298 -45.17 -1.57 -16.04
CA SER A 298 -46.13 -1.10 -17.04
C SER A 298 -47.04 -2.23 -17.54
N GLU A 299 -46.52 -3.45 -17.75
CA GLU A 299 -47.32 -4.60 -18.17
C GLU A 299 -48.30 -5.06 -17.10
N ARG A 300 -47.86 -5.11 -15.82
CA ARG A 300 -48.73 -5.41 -14.68
C ARG A 300 -49.85 -4.38 -14.55
N LEU A 301 -49.55 -3.11 -14.75
CA LEU A 301 -50.53 -2.03 -14.67
C LEU A 301 -51.56 -2.14 -15.81
N LEU A 302 -51.12 -2.46 -17.03
CA LEU A 302 -52.02 -2.75 -18.16
C LEU A 302 -52.89 -3.99 -17.92
N GLN A 303 -52.38 -5.01 -17.24
CA GLN A 303 -53.17 -6.19 -16.87
C GLN A 303 -54.25 -5.82 -15.85
N ALA A 304 -53.89 -5.08 -14.80
CA ALA A 304 -54.85 -4.64 -13.80
C ALA A 304 -55.98 -3.77 -14.40
N ILE A 305 -55.66 -2.91 -15.36
CA ILE A 305 -56.67 -2.13 -16.10
C ILE A 305 -57.60 -3.06 -16.87
N ARG A 306 -57.06 -4.07 -17.58
CA ARG A 306 -57.88 -5.04 -18.33
C ARG A 306 -58.81 -5.83 -17.42
N ASP A 307 -58.31 -6.31 -16.29
CA ASP A 307 -59.11 -7.09 -15.33
C ASP A 307 -60.25 -6.25 -14.74
N ARG A 308 -59.98 -4.97 -14.43
CA ARG A 308 -61.00 -4.01 -14.00
C ARG A 308 -62.06 -3.79 -15.08
N ASP A 309 -61.64 -3.55 -16.31
CA ASP A 309 -62.57 -3.27 -17.42
C ASP A 309 -63.43 -4.51 -17.75
N GLU A 310 -62.89 -5.73 -17.61
CA GLU A 310 -63.67 -6.97 -17.73
C GLU A 310 -64.69 -7.13 -16.59
N ALA A 311 -64.32 -6.76 -15.35
CA ALA A 311 -65.23 -6.79 -14.21
C ALA A 311 -66.39 -5.79 -14.36
N ILE A 312 -66.15 -4.65 -15.00
CA ILE A 312 -67.20 -3.64 -15.28
C ILE A 312 -68.15 -4.11 -16.41
N ALA A 313 -67.65 -4.92 -17.35
CA ALA A 313 -68.43 -5.40 -18.49
C ALA A 313 -69.35 -6.61 -18.17
N LYS A 314 -69.16 -7.26 -17.02
CA LYS A 314 -69.98 -8.37 -16.51
C LYS A 314 -71.10 -7.87 -15.60
#